data_AF-A0A968GQW7-F1
#
_entry.id   AF-A0A968GQW7-F1
#
_cell.length_a   1.000
_cell.length_b   1.000
_cell.length_c   1.000
_cell.angle_alpha   90.00
_cell.angle_beta   90.00
_cell.angle_gamma   90.00
#
_symmetry.space_group_name_H-M   'P 1'
#
loop_
_entity.id
_entity.type
_entity.pdbx_description
1 polymer ?
#
loop_
_entity_poly.entity_id
_entity_poly.type
_entity_poly.pdbx_seq_one_letter_code
_entity_poly.pdbx_strand_id
1 'polypeptide(L)'
;MRKESLIGLAILTIAGIIYSIFIYFSSVGKAPFSGHPRSMPPVVDETMDELLRSLEIEIERHFPEVIQSLEPGITAEELEKAEAALGQTIHPEMQALYRWHNGLANGEELFPGHSFWSLENAIRTNQELAVQYRE
;
A
#
# COMPACT_ATOMS: atom_id res chain seq x y z
N MET A 1 -36.36 42.75 16.42
CA MET A 1 -35.03 42.09 16.49
C MET A 1 -34.25 42.42 15.23
N ARG A 2 -33.11 43.10 15.36
CA ARG A 2 -32.40 43.78 14.25
C ARG A 2 -31.52 42.80 13.47
N LYS A 3 -31.75 42.70 12.16
CA LYS A 3 -31.08 41.81 11.19
C LYS A 3 -29.54 41.96 11.19
N GLU A 4 -29.06 43.11 11.63
CA GLU A 4 -27.63 43.45 11.74
C GLU A 4 -26.89 42.62 12.80
N SER A 5 -27.58 42.17 13.85
CA SER A 5 -26.98 41.35 14.91
C SER A 5 -26.74 39.90 14.49
N LEU A 6 -27.47 39.41 13.48
CA LEU A 6 -27.34 38.06 12.93
C LEU A 6 -26.16 37.93 11.95
N ILE A 7 -25.87 39.00 11.20
CA ILE A 7 -24.75 39.04 10.25
C ILE A 7 -23.41 39.05 11.01
N GLY A 8 -23.32 39.82 12.10
CA GLY A 8 -22.12 39.85 12.95
C GLY A 8 -21.78 38.50 13.58
N LEU A 9 -22.79 37.72 13.99
CA LEU A 9 -22.61 36.39 14.57
C LEU A 9 -22.15 35.36 13.52
N ALA A 10 -22.68 35.44 12.31
CA ALA A 10 -22.31 34.55 11.21
C ALA A 10 -20.86 34.76 10.72
N ILE A 11 -20.36 36.00 10.75
CA ILE A 11 -18.96 36.30 10.38
C ILE A 11 -17.98 35.74 11.44
N LEU A 12 -18.35 35.81 12.72
CA LEU A 12 -17.55 35.28 13.82
C LEU A 12 -17.43 33.75 13.79
N THR A 13 -18.49 33.04 13.41
CA THR A 13 -18.45 31.57 13.29
C THR A 13 -17.60 31.12 12.11
N ILE A 14 -17.71 31.78 10.96
CA ILE A 14 -16.90 31.48 9.77
C ILE A 14 -15.42 31.75 10.06
N ALA A 15 -15.09 32.86 10.70
CA ALA A 15 -13.71 33.17 11.09
C ALA A 15 -13.13 32.13 12.07
N GLY A 16 -13.94 31.63 13.01
CA GLY A 16 -13.54 30.56 13.92
C GLY A 16 -13.26 29.22 13.23
N ILE A 17 -14.07 28.85 12.24
CA ILE A 17 -13.88 27.63 11.44
C ILE A 17 -12.64 27.73 10.56
N ILE A 18 -12.39 28.89 9.95
CA ILE A 18 -11.18 29.11 9.14
C ILE A 18 -9.93 29.07 10.04
N TYR A 19 -9.99 29.66 11.23
CA TYR A 19 -8.90 29.64 12.19
C TYR A 19 -8.59 28.23 12.70
N SER A 20 -9.61 27.42 12.97
CA SER A 20 -9.41 26.02 13.39
C SER A 20 -8.84 25.14 12.25
N ILE A 21 -9.28 25.33 11.01
CA ILE A 21 -8.70 24.68 9.83
C ILE A 21 -7.23 25.09 9.63
N PHE A 22 -6.91 26.37 9.82
CA PHE A 22 -5.54 26.89 9.70
C PHE A 22 -4.61 26.33 10.80
N ILE A 23 -5.09 26.20 12.04
CA ILE A 23 -4.33 25.52 13.11
C ILE A 23 -4.15 24.03 12.80
N TYR A 24 -5.18 23.36 12.31
CA TYR A 24 -5.08 21.95 11.94
C TYR A 24 -4.06 21.73 10.81
N PHE A 25 -4.07 22.56 9.75
CA PHE A 25 -3.09 22.46 8.67
C PHE A 25 -1.67 22.88 9.08
N SER A 26 -1.49 23.87 9.95
CA SER A 26 -0.17 24.26 10.45
C SER A 26 0.44 23.22 11.42
N SER A 27 -0.39 22.35 11.99
CA SER A 27 0.06 21.19 12.77
C SER A 27 0.54 20.01 11.92
N VAL A 28 0.23 19.96 10.62
CA VAL A 28 0.56 18.86 9.69
C VAL A 28 1.92 19.09 9.00
N GLY A 29 2.73 20.04 9.48
CA GLY A 29 3.99 20.44 8.85
C GLY A 29 5.28 19.91 9.48
N LYS A 30 5.24 19.08 10.53
CA LYS A 30 6.45 18.52 11.14
C LYS A 30 6.50 17.01 10.98
N ALA A 31 7.05 16.59 9.85
CA ALA A 31 7.53 15.23 9.68
C ALA A 31 8.46 14.85 10.86
N PRO A 32 8.23 13.72 11.56
CA PRO A 32 9.10 13.28 12.65
C PRO A 32 10.40 12.65 12.17
N PHE A 33 10.70 12.70 10.86
CA PHE A 33 11.93 12.18 10.26
C PHE A 33 13.12 13.08 10.57
N SER A 34 13.46 13.19 11.86
CA SER A 34 14.78 13.62 12.30
C SER A 34 15.78 12.55 11.84
N GLY A 35 16.59 12.92 10.85
CA GLY A 35 17.57 12.04 10.20
C GLY A 35 18.77 11.76 11.09
N HIS A 36 18.57 11.03 12.19
CA HIS A 36 19.68 10.28 12.78
C HIS A 36 19.96 9.10 11.84
N PRO A 37 21.21 8.87 11.43
CA PRO A 37 21.54 7.69 10.65
C PRO A 37 21.20 6.47 11.52
N ARG A 38 20.06 5.83 11.23
CA ARG A 38 19.76 4.54 11.82
C ARG A 38 20.85 3.62 11.29
N SER A 39 21.59 2.98 12.20
CA SER A 39 22.36 1.80 11.80
C SER A 39 21.37 0.89 11.08
N MET A 40 21.70 0.46 9.85
CA MET A 40 20.83 -0.48 9.17
C MET A 40 20.63 -1.68 10.09
N PRO A 41 19.39 -2.20 10.21
CA PRO A 41 19.18 -3.47 10.86
C PRO A 41 20.06 -4.53 10.17
N PRO A 42 20.50 -5.56 10.91
CA PRO A 42 21.26 -6.64 10.30
C PRO A 42 20.46 -7.28 9.17
N VAL A 43 21.17 -7.86 8.20
CA VAL A 43 20.54 -8.74 7.21
C VAL A 43 19.83 -9.86 7.96
N VAL A 44 18.60 -10.13 7.55
CA VAL A 44 17.74 -11.16 8.12
C VAL A 44 18.22 -12.50 7.53
N ASP A 45 18.43 -13.50 8.38
CA ASP A 45 18.96 -14.82 7.97
C ASP A 45 17.84 -15.74 7.43
N GLU A 46 16.59 -15.39 7.75
CA GLU A 46 15.38 -16.11 7.38
C GLU A 46 15.11 -16.09 5.87
N THR A 47 14.61 -17.21 5.37
CA THR A 47 14.18 -17.35 3.98
C THR A 47 12.89 -16.56 3.72
N MET A 48 12.63 -16.23 2.45
CA MET A 48 11.37 -15.56 2.07
C MET A 48 10.14 -16.37 2.50
N ASP A 49 10.15 -17.69 2.34
CA ASP A 49 9.04 -18.55 2.77
C ASP A 49 8.80 -18.52 4.29
N GLU A 50 9.86 -18.38 5.10
CA GLU A 50 9.74 -18.22 6.56
C GLU A 50 9.17 -16.85 6.93
N LEU A 51 9.61 -15.79 6.25
CA LEU A 51 9.11 -14.44 6.46
C LEU A 51 7.64 -14.31 6.10
N LEU A 52 7.22 -14.86 4.95
CA LEU A 52 5.82 -14.84 4.51
C LEU A 52 4.91 -15.64 5.44
N ARG A 53 5.37 -16.80 5.92
CA ARG A 53 4.63 -17.57 6.93
C ARG A 53 4.50 -16.80 8.25
N SER A 54 5.56 -16.13 8.70
CA SER A 54 5.50 -15.31 9.90
C SER A 54 4.55 -14.12 9.73
N LEU A 55 4.56 -13.50 8.54
CA LEU A 55 3.66 -12.41 8.19
C LEU A 55 2.20 -12.89 8.21
N GLU A 56 1.89 -14.02 7.59
CA GLU A 56 0.55 -14.61 7.56
C GLU A 56 0.00 -14.83 8.97
N ILE A 57 0.79 -15.40 9.89
CA ILE A 57 0.41 -15.58 11.30
C ILE A 57 0.04 -14.25 11.97
N GLU A 58 0.80 -13.19 11.70
CA GLU A 58 0.55 -11.87 12.28
C GLU A 58 -0.66 -11.16 11.65
N ILE A 59 -0.90 -11.35 10.34
CA ILE A 59 -2.11 -10.85 9.67
C ILE A 59 -3.34 -11.61 10.17
N GLU A 60 -3.31 -12.94 10.26
CA GLU A 60 -4.40 -13.75 10.82
C GLU A 60 -4.79 -13.30 12.23
N ARG A 61 -3.79 -12.94 13.05
CA ARG A 61 -4.01 -12.50 14.43
C ARG A 61 -4.65 -11.11 14.53
N HIS A 62 -4.24 -10.17 13.67
CA HIS A 62 -4.57 -8.75 13.83
C HIS A 62 -5.57 -8.22 12.80
N PHE A 63 -5.62 -8.83 11.61
CA PHE A 63 -6.39 -8.38 10.44
C PHE A 63 -7.01 -9.60 9.71
N PRO A 64 -7.86 -10.40 10.38
CA PRO A 64 -8.44 -11.62 9.80
C PRO A 64 -9.28 -11.38 8.54
N GLU A 65 -9.78 -10.16 8.32
CA GLU A 65 -10.45 -9.74 7.10
C GLU A 65 -9.50 -9.67 5.89
N VAL A 66 -8.23 -9.31 6.11
CA VAL A 66 -7.22 -9.24 5.04
C VAL A 66 -6.84 -10.64 4.57
N ILE A 67 -6.72 -11.60 5.49
CA ILE A 67 -6.45 -13.00 5.10
C ILE A 67 -7.54 -13.56 4.20
N GLN A 68 -8.81 -13.21 4.46
CA GLN A 68 -9.94 -13.68 3.66
C GLN A 68 -9.98 -13.08 2.25
N SER A 69 -9.32 -11.95 2.04
CA SER A 69 -9.25 -11.29 0.74
C SER A 69 -7.99 -11.62 -0.05
N LEU A 70 -7.04 -12.36 0.53
CA LEU A 70 -5.87 -12.83 -0.20
C LEU A 70 -6.27 -13.91 -1.21
N GLU A 71 -5.89 -13.69 -2.46
CA GLU A 71 -6.12 -14.66 -3.54
C GLU A 71 -5.18 -15.85 -3.37
N PRO A 72 -5.62 -17.08 -3.70
CA PRO A 72 -4.75 -18.25 -3.65
C PRO A 72 -3.44 -18.04 -4.42
N GLY A 73 -2.34 -18.57 -3.88
CA GLY A 73 -1.05 -18.54 -4.54
C GLY A 73 -1.05 -19.27 -5.89
N ILE A 74 -0.18 -18.84 -6.79
CA ILE A 74 -0.08 -19.40 -8.15
C ILE A 74 0.65 -20.74 -8.18
N THR A 75 0.24 -21.59 -9.11
CA THR A 75 0.89 -22.86 -9.43
C THR A 75 2.20 -22.66 -10.21
N ALA A 76 3.01 -23.73 -10.28
CA ALA A 76 4.21 -23.73 -11.11
C ALA A 76 3.90 -23.51 -12.60
N GLU A 77 2.77 -24.04 -13.08
CA GLU A 77 2.31 -23.91 -14.47
C GLU A 77 1.91 -22.47 -14.79
N GLU A 78 1.21 -21.80 -13.87
CA GLU A 78 0.86 -20.39 -13.99
C GLU A 78 2.09 -19.48 -13.93
N LEU A 79 3.06 -19.81 -13.08
CA LEU A 79 4.33 -19.09 -13.00
C LEU A 79 5.13 -19.23 -14.30
N GLU A 80 5.24 -20.44 -14.86
CA GLU A 80 5.92 -20.67 -16.14
C GLU A 80 5.27 -19.87 -17.27
N LYS A 81 3.93 -19.84 -17.32
CA LYS A 81 3.18 -19.03 -18.28
C LYS A 81 3.45 -17.54 -18.11
N ALA A 82 3.56 -17.06 -16.88
CA ALA A 82 3.85 -15.66 -16.57
C ALA A 82 5.27 -15.25 -16.99
N GLU A 83 6.28 -16.09 -16.71
CA GLU A 83 7.66 -15.87 -17.13
C GLU A 83 7.79 -15.89 -18.67
N ALA A 84 7.07 -16.80 -19.34
CA ALA A 84 7.00 -16.83 -20.79
C ALA A 84 6.38 -15.54 -21.38
N ALA A 85 5.34 -14.99 -20.75
CA ALA A 85 4.71 -13.74 -21.17
C ALA A 85 5.62 -12.50 -20.93
N LEU A 86 6.44 -12.52 -19.89
CA LEU A 86 7.44 -11.50 -19.60
C LEU A 86 8.68 -11.59 -20.50
N GLY A 87 8.99 -12.78 -21.02
CA GLY A 87 10.22 -13.06 -21.75
C GLY A 87 11.47 -13.07 -20.86
N GLN A 88 11.30 -13.16 -19.54
CA GLN A 88 12.37 -13.19 -18.54
C GLN A 88 11.93 -13.97 -17.29
N THR A 89 12.91 -14.49 -16.55
CA THR A 89 12.65 -15.18 -15.28
C THR A 89 12.33 -14.18 -14.18
N ILE A 90 11.33 -14.49 -13.36
CA ILE A 90 10.97 -13.71 -12.17
C ILE A 90 11.98 -14.04 -11.07
N HIS A 91 12.38 -13.04 -10.27
CA HIS A 91 13.33 -13.24 -9.18
C HIS A 91 12.78 -14.27 -8.16
N PRO A 92 13.60 -15.20 -7.61
CA PRO A 92 13.11 -16.28 -6.75
C PRO A 92 12.25 -15.83 -5.57
N GLU A 93 12.58 -14.68 -4.97
CA GLU A 93 11.81 -14.09 -3.87
C GLU A 93 10.42 -13.61 -4.31
N MET A 94 10.30 -13.04 -5.51
CA MET A 94 9.02 -12.65 -6.09
C MET A 94 8.19 -13.88 -6.47
N GLN A 95 8.84 -14.94 -6.93
CA GLN A 95 8.15 -16.21 -7.15
C GLN A 95 7.60 -16.77 -5.83
N ALA A 96 8.36 -16.69 -4.73
CA ALA A 96 7.90 -17.11 -3.41
C ALA A 96 6.69 -16.28 -2.94
N LEU A 97 6.74 -14.96 -3.13
CA LEU A 97 5.62 -14.07 -2.83
C LEU A 97 4.34 -14.46 -3.59
N TYR A 98 4.43 -14.74 -4.89
CA TYR A 98 3.26 -15.09 -5.70
C TYR A 98 2.78 -16.54 -5.51
N ARG A 99 3.67 -17.46 -5.12
CA ARG A 99 3.28 -18.81 -4.66
C ARG A 99 2.56 -18.79 -3.32
N TRP A 100 2.82 -17.78 -2.48
CA TRP A 100 2.11 -17.56 -1.23
C TRP A 100 0.70 -17.04 -1.51
N HIS A 101 0.55 -15.87 -2.14
CA HIS A 101 -0.74 -15.33 -2.56
C HIS A 101 -0.64 -14.55 -3.88
N ASN A 102 -1.66 -14.67 -4.73
CA ASN A 102 -1.70 -13.99 -6.03
C ASN A 102 -2.38 -12.62 -5.96
N GLY A 103 -1.95 -11.81 -5.00
CA GLY A 103 -2.53 -10.50 -4.74
C GLY A 103 -3.72 -10.53 -3.79
N LEU A 104 -4.42 -9.39 -3.73
CA LEU A 104 -5.63 -9.18 -2.95
C LEU A 104 -6.84 -9.00 -3.86
N ALA A 105 -8.00 -9.44 -3.39
CA ALA A 105 -9.28 -9.12 -3.99
C ALA A 105 -9.49 -7.61 -4.03
N ASN A 106 -10.21 -7.14 -5.06
CA ASN A 106 -10.38 -5.72 -5.34
C ASN A 106 -10.98 -4.95 -4.14
N GLY A 107 -10.30 -3.90 -3.71
CA GLY A 107 -10.76 -2.97 -2.67
C GLY A 107 -10.11 -3.17 -1.30
N GLU A 108 -9.32 -4.24 -1.12
CA GLU A 108 -8.59 -4.52 0.11
C GLU A 108 -7.11 -4.14 -0.03
N GLU A 109 -6.50 -3.71 1.08
CA GLU A 109 -5.11 -3.23 1.12
C GLU A 109 -4.33 -4.01 2.18
N LEU A 110 -3.18 -4.59 1.79
CA LEU A 110 -2.26 -5.23 2.74
C LEU A 110 -1.44 -4.18 3.49
N PHE A 111 -1.07 -3.11 2.78
CA PHE A 111 -0.37 -1.97 3.33
C PHE A 111 -1.13 -0.70 2.91
N PRO A 112 -1.39 0.24 3.84
CA PRO A 112 -2.17 1.42 3.54
C PRO A 112 -1.64 2.19 2.31
N GLY A 113 -2.49 2.41 1.32
CA GLY A 113 -2.16 3.10 0.07
C GLY A 113 -1.33 2.27 -0.93
N HIS A 114 -1.13 0.97 -0.68
CA HIS A 114 -0.42 0.08 -1.57
C HIS A 114 -1.28 -1.13 -1.92
N SER A 115 -1.42 -1.37 -3.22
CA SER A 115 -2.14 -2.52 -3.73
C SER A 115 -1.19 -3.70 -3.90
N PHE A 116 -1.63 -4.89 -3.48
CA PHE A 116 -0.96 -6.15 -3.83
C PHE A 116 -1.63 -6.73 -5.07
N TRP A 117 -1.07 -6.45 -6.24
CA TRP A 117 -1.63 -6.89 -7.51
C TRP A 117 -1.35 -8.35 -7.80
N SER A 118 -2.32 -9.03 -8.42
CA SER A 118 -2.08 -10.32 -9.06
C SER A 118 -0.94 -10.23 -10.07
N LEU A 119 -0.26 -11.36 -10.28
CA LEU A 119 0.90 -11.41 -11.17
C LEU A 119 0.53 -10.98 -12.60
N GLU A 120 -0.65 -11.38 -13.09
CA GLU A 120 -1.15 -10.96 -14.40
C GLU A 120 -1.30 -9.44 -14.50
N ASN A 121 -1.91 -8.81 -13.48
CA ASN A 121 -2.08 -7.35 -13.45
C ASN A 121 -0.73 -6.63 -13.38
N ALA A 122 0.21 -7.13 -12.57
CA ALA A 122 1.55 -6.58 -12.47
C ALA A 122 2.31 -6.63 -13.81
N ILE A 123 2.22 -7.76 -14.53
CA ILE A 123 2.83 -7.92 -15.86
C ILE A 123 2.19 -6.96 -16.87
N ARG A 124 0.86 -6.91 -16.92
CA ARG A 124 0.13 -6.03 -17.84
C ARG A 124 0.54 -4.57 -17.64
N THR A 125 0.54 -4.10 -16.40
CA THR A 125 0.92 -2.71 -16.11
C THR A 125 2.40 -2.45 -16.41
N ASN A 126 3.30 -3.39 -16.14
CA ASN A 126 4.71 -3.25 -16.52
C ASN A 126 4.87 -3.08 -18.03
N GLN A 127 4.16 -3.88 -18.82
CA GLN A 127 4.17 -3.80 -20.29
C GLN A 127 3.61 -2.46 -20.80
N GLU A 128 2.50 -1.98 -20.23
CA GLU A 128 1.91 -0.68 -20.55
C GLU A 128 2.90 0.47 -20.26
N LEU A 129 3.53 0.46 -19.09
CA LEU A 129 4.53 1.47 -18.72
C LEU A 129 5.76 1.42 -19.64
N ALA A 130 6.21 0.21 -20.00
CA ALA A 130 7.33 0.05 -20.92
C ALA A 130 7.04 0.58 -22.34
N VAL A 131 5.77 0.64 -22.76
CA VAL A 131 5.37 1.33 -23.99
C VAL A 131 5.38 2.84 -23.78
N GLN A 132 4.76 3.32 -22.71
CA GLN A 132 4.64 4.75 -22.41
C GLN A 132 5.99 5.48 -22.30
N TYR A 133 7.00 4.85 -21.70
CA TYR A 133 8.33 5.47 -21.52
C TYR A 133 9.31 5.22 -22.68
N ARG A 134 8.87 4.57 -23.76
CA ARG A 134 9.67 4.41 -25.00
C ARG A 134 9.39 5.49 -26.05
N GLU A 135 8.31 6.25 -25.89
CA GLU A 135 7.96 7.43 -26.72
C GLU A 135 8.59 8.72 -26.19
#